data_AF-A0A0E3LRX5-F1
#
_entry.id   AF-A0A0E3LRX5-F1
#
_cell.length_a   1.000
_cell.length_b   1.000
_cell.length_c   1.000
_cell.angle_alpha   90.00
_cell.angle_beta   90.00
_cell.angle_gamma   90.00
#
_symmetry.space_group_name_H-M   'P 1'
#
loop_
_entity.id
_entity.type
_entity.pdbx_description
1 polymer ?
#
loop_
_entity_poly.entity_id
_entity_poly.type
_entity_poly.pdbx_seq_one_letter_code
_entity_poly.pdbx_strand_id
1 'polypeptide(L)'
;MKILCGYNVNIDSVYRINGAEISELLKSFEKAQILEKMENPPGKILSESDFVAGLVYCMKNGCGAEWLVFEQGVFEFLKNRYLEKSIVRMGGNAGIMANVLSEMGASRVVPNVAVPSETQLSLFSKKAVYFPGTPLQADKEPGKVNPEDESIKNTQESEDARKSEDAHKSEDAHNARTGSTGTSRTQDPIHFVFDFSEGETFSLYGKEIRVPRENRFIATCDHLNFRLFTSAAFENYALDNAGEMDGALISGFHLLLDTYPDGSTYGEYLENSFSRLKTWKSKNENLRIHVELGHFASRDIANSVFLKSAGISDSIGMNEDELAIFNYLHGVPAEGLLRMEAESIGKAACKLAFMNGLERLFIHTREFVLTVSGPDSGNSDSSGISEKWDEKKWKDRESPALLKEAGKIIEAMSFGQKCAGAYAASGKLEGREFMEKEALKLQESEIGRKQLQLFLKAFGGAACGRGAYALMEGCMLCILPTLLCKSPITTVGLGDTLTAGTFLRGLELDVQT
;
A
#
# COMPACT_ATOMS: atom_id res chain seq x y z
N MET A 1 15.50 11.12 -9.62
CA MET A 1 15.22 9.69 -9.42
C MET A 1 14.01 9.28 -10.26
N LYS A 2 14.17 8.27 -11.11
CA LYS A 2 13.12 7.57 -11.86
C LYS A 2 12.74 6.31 -11.09
N ILE A 3 11.47 6.18 -10.71
CA ILE A 3 11.03 5.13 -9.78
C ILE A 3 9.79 4.41 -10.32
N LEU A 4 9.82 3.08 -10.29
CA LEU A 4 8.65 2.23 -10.51
C LEU A 4 7.89 2.03 -9.20
N CYS A 5 6.56 2.04 -9.23
CA CYS A 5 5.71 1.75 -8.06
C CYS A 5 4.71 0.65 -8.41
N GLY A 6 4.68 -0.43 -7.63
CA GLY A 6 3.70 -1.50 -7.81
C GLY A 6 3.33 -2.14 -6.48
N TYR A 7 2.30 -2.97 -6.39
CA TYR A 7 1.29 -3.18 -7.43
C TYR A 7 -0.05 -2.52 -7.10
N ASN A 8 -0.41 -2.37 -5.82
CA ASN A 8 -1.75 -1.96 -5.43
C ASN A 8 -1.98 -0.45 -5.51
N VAL A 9 -2.91 -0.07 -6.37
CA VAL A 9 -3.49 1.28 -6.46
C VAL A 9 -5.00 1.12 -6.49
N ASN A 10 -5.68 1.79 -5.57
CA ASN A 10 -7.13 1.79 -5.45
C ASN A 10 -7.67 3.19 -5.11
N ILE A 11 -8.98 3.32 -5.11
CA ILE A 11 -9.69 4.51 -4.67
C ILE A 11 -10.24 4.22 -3.27
N ASP A 12 -9.85 5.03 -2.29
CA ASP A 12 -10.49 5.03 -0.98
C ASP A 12 -11.70 5.98 -1.03
N SER A 13 -12.90 5.43 -0.87
CA SER A 13 -14.14 6.19 -0.73
C SER A 13 -14.53 6.24 0.74
N VAL A 14 -14.13 7.32 1.44
CA VAL A 14 -14.35 7.47 2.88
C VAL A 14 -15.67 8.18 3.15
N TYR A 15 -16.61 7.47 3.77
CA TYR A 15 -17.93 7.95 4.11
C TYR A 15 -18.17 7.86 5.62
N ARG A 16 -18.55 8.96 6.25
CA ARG A 16 -18.95 8.95 7.67
C ARG A 16 -20.43 8.62 7.76
N ILE A 17 -20.73 7.38 8.11
CA ILE A 17 -22.10 6.91 8.25
C ILE A 17 -22.65 7.26 9.63
N ASN A 18 -23.95 7.58 9.71
CA ASN A 18 -24.61 7.92 10.96
C ASN A 18 -25.78 6.99 11.28
N GLY A 19 -26.19 6.98 12.55
CA GLY A 19 -27.24 6.07 13.02
C GLY A 19 -28.62 6.29 12.40
N ALA A 20 -28.97 7.51 11.98
CA ALA A 20 -30.24 7.78 11.32
C ALA A 20 -30.28 7.15 9.92
N GLU A 21 -29.20 7.28 9.16
CA GLU A 21 -29.08 6.67 7.83
C GLU A 21 -29.14 5.14 7.90
N ILE A 22 -28.48 4.54 8.89
CA ILE A 22 -28.55 3.08 9.13
C ILE A 22 -29.96 2.63 9.50
N SER A 23 -30.64 3.39 10.36
CA SER A 23 -32.01 3.10 10.75
C SER A 23 -32.97 3.13 9.56
N GLU A 24 -32.74 4.05 8.61
CA GLU A 24 -33.51 4.11 7.37
C GLU A 24 -33.18 2.95 6.44
N LEU A 25 -31.88 2.66 6.24
CA LEU A 25 -31.43 1.56 5.38
C LEU A 25 -31.99 0.21 5.82
N LEU A 26 -32.04 -0.06 7.13
CA LEU A 26 -32.57 -1.30 7.69
C LEU A 26 -34.05 -1.55 7.35
N LYS A 27 -34.84 -0.52 7.04
CA LYS A 27 -36.26 -0.67 6.66
C LYS A 27 -36.44 -1.38 5.32
N SER A 28 -35.43 -1.34 4.46
CA SER A 28 -35.45 -1.99 3.14
C SER A 28 -35.12 -3.49 3.19
N PHE A 29 -34.75 -4.03 4.35
CA PHE A 29 -34.31 -5.42 4.50
C PHE A 29 -35.16 -6.19 5.51
N GLU A 30 -35.37 -7.47 5.23
CA GLU A 30 -36.11 -8.35 6.14
C GLU A 30 -35.36 -8.56 7.46
N LYS A 31 -36.06 -8.33 8.58
CA LYS A 31 -35.51 -8.44 9.94
C LYS A 31 -34.84 -9.78 10.21
N ALA A 32 -35.50 -10.88 9.84
CA ALA A 32 -34.99 -12.23 10.10
C ALA A 32 -33.64 -12.45 9.39
N GLN A 33 -33.56 -12.05 8.12
CA GLN A 33 -32.36 -12.18 7.30
C GLN A 33 -31.17 -11.39 7.87
N ILE A 34 -31.37 -10.13 8.25
CA ILE A 34 -30.28 -9.30 8.80
C ILE A 34 -29.81 -9.83 10.15
N LEU A 35 -30.73 -10.23 11.04
CA LEU A 35 -30.36 -10.74 12.36
C LEU A 35 -29.60 -12.07 12.27
N GLU A 36 -30.00 -12.98 11.38
CA GLU A 36 -29.28 -14.24 11.13
C GLU A 36 -27.85 -13.99 10.66
N LYS A 37 -27.67 -13.08 9.69
CA LYS A 37 -26.34 -12.72 9.15
C LYS A 37 -25.48 -11.96 10.17
N MET A 38 -26.08 -11.25 11.12
CA MET A 38 -25.32 -10.63 12.22
C MET A 38 -24.87 -11.66 13.27
N GLU A 39 -25.66 -12.71 13.49
CA GLU A 39 -25.29 -13.81 14.40
C GLU A 39 -24.19 -14.68 13.78
N ASN A 40 -24.25 -14.88 12.45
CA ASN A 40 -23.24 -15.60 11.68
C ASN A 40 -22.68 -14.71 10.54
N PRO A 41 -21.79 -13.75 10.86
CA PRO A 41 -21.22 -12.85 9.86
C PRO A 41 -20.56 -13.61 8.70
N PRO A 42 -20.95 -13.35 7.43
CA PRO A 42 -20.45 -14.12 6.29
C PRO A 42 -18.95 -13.89 5.99
N GLY A 43 -18.36 -12.79 6.49
CA GLY A 43 -16.95 -12.46 6.22
C GLY A 43 -16.65 -12.00 4.79
N LYS A 44 -17.69 -11.89 3.96
CA LYS A 44 -17.66 -11.47 2.55
C LYS A 44 -19.02 -10.90 2.16
N ILE A 45 -19.06 -10.16 1.06
CA ILE A 45 -20.26 -9.47 0.58
C ILE A 45 -20.68 -10.07 -0.77
N LEU A 46 -21.73 -10.90 -0.75
CA LEU A 46 -22.38 -11.47 -1.93
C LEU A 46 -23.76 -10.84 -2.19
N SER A 47 -24.35 -10.17 -1.21
CA SER A 47 -25.60 -9.43 -1.37
C SER A 47 -25.59 -8.11 -0.60
N GLU A 48 -26.50 -7.19 -0.94
CA GLU A 48 -26.67 -5.95 -0.17
C GLU A 48 -26.96 -6.23 1.31
N SER A 49 -27.70 -7.30 1.62
CA SER A 49 -27.96 -7.73 3.00
C SER A 49 -26.72 -8.24 3.73
N ASP A 50 -25.71 -8.79 3.04
CA ASP A 50 -24.42 -9.10 3.67
C ASP A 50 -23.70 -7.83 4.10
N PHE A 51 -23.65 -6.83 3.20
CA PHE A 51 -23.06 -5.52 3.48
C PHE A 51 -23.74 -4.87 4.70
N VAL A 52 -25.07 -4.77 4.68
CA VAL A 52 -25.83 -4.15 5.77
C VAL A 52 -25.64 -4.89 7.08
N ALA A 53 -25.69 -6.23 7.08
CA ALA A 53 -25.47 -7.02 8.28
C ALA A 53 -24.06 -6.84 8.86
N GLY A 54 -23.02 -6.84 8.01
CA GLY A 54 -21.63 -6.63 8.43
C GLY A 54 -21.38 -5.25 9.03
N LEU A 55 -21.89 -4.20 8.37
CA LEU A 55 -21.79 -2.83 8.86
C LEU A 55 -22.51 -2.65 10.20
N VAL A 56 -23.75 -3.13 10.31
CA VAL A 56 -24.55 -3.01 11.55
C VAL A 56 -23.94 -3.85 12.68
N TYR A 57 -23.39 -5.03 12.37
CA TYR A 57 -22.62 -5.82 13.33
C TYR A 57 -21.42 -5.03 13.86
N CYS A 58 -20.64 -4.40 12.98
CA CYS A 58 -19.48 -3.60 13.37
C CYS A 58 -19.87 -2.41 14.23
N MET A 59 -20.89 -1.66 13.84
CA MET A 59 -21.41 -0.53 14.62
C MET A 59 -21.93 -0.97 16.00
N LYS A 60 -22.67 -2.08 16.07
CA LYS A 60 -23.22 -2.62 17.33
C LYS A 60 -22.12 -3.01 18.32
N ASN A 61 -21.02 -3.59 17.83
CA ASN A 61 -19.95 -4.12 18.67
C ASN A 61 -18.75 -3.16 18.80
N GLY A 62 -18.72 -2.06 18.03
CA GLY A 62 -17.58 -1.14 17.96
C GLY A 62 -16.31 -1.78 17.40
N CYS A 63 -16.43 -2.84 16.62
CA CYS A 63 -15.31 -3.51 15.96
C CYS A 63 -15.17 -3.03 14.51
N GLY A 64 -13.99 -3.18 13.93
CA GLY A 64 -13.78 -2.95 12.50
C GLY A 64 -13.73 -4.27 11.74
N ALA A 65 -14.01 -4.21 10.44
CA ALA A 65 -13.81 -5.33 9.53
C ALA A 65 -13.60 -4.83 8.10
N GLU A 66 -12.94 -5.64 7.29
CA GLU A 66 -12.80 -5.44 5.85
C GLU A 66 -13.30 -6.68 5.13
N TRP A 67 -14.35 -6.54 4.33
CA TRP A 67 -14.98 -7.64 3.60
C TRP A 67 -14.94 -7.41 2.09
N LEU A 68 -14.62 -8.48 1.36
CA LEU A 68 -14.53 -8.44 -0.09
C LEU A 68 -15.90 -8.51 -0.75
N VAL A 69 -16.12 -7.67 -1.76
CA VAL A 69 -17.33 -7.65 -2.58
C VAL A 69 -17.09 -8.45 -3.86
N PHE A 70 -17.92 -9.46 -4.10
CA PHE A 70 -17.79 -10.35 -5.28
C PHE A 70 -18.87 -10.12 -6.34
N GLU A 71 -19.99 -9.47 -5.99
CA GLU A 71 -21.12 -9.29 -6.89
C GLU A 71 -21.21 -7.87 -7.45
N GLN A 72 -21.32 -7.76 -8.78
CA GLN A 72 -21.41 -6.47 -9.48
C GLN A 72 -22.60 -5.63 -9.00
N GLY A 73 -23.74 -6.28 -8.71
CA GLY A 73 -24.93 -5.60 -8.21
C GLY A 73 -24.68 -4.86 -6.90
N VAL A 74 -23.85 -5.44 -6.01
CA VAL A 74 -23.51 -4.79 -4.74
C VAL A 74 -22.53 -3.63 -4.95
N PHE A 75 -21.57 -3.77 -5.88
CA PHE A 75 -20.71 -2.66 -6.26
C PHE A 75 -21.53 -1.45 -6.75
N GLU A 76 -22.47 -1.67 -7.67
CA GLU A 76 -23.33 -0.59 -8.19
C GLU A 76 -24.20 0.02 -7.09
N PHE A 77 -24.73 -0.80 -6.17
CA PHE A 77 -25.45 -0.32 -4.99
C PHE A 77 -24.58 0.63 -4.14
N LEU A 78 -23.35 0.21 -3.80
CA LEU A 78 -22.44 1.02 -2.98
C LEU A 78 -22.03 2.31 -3.70
N LYS A 79 -21.66 2.19 -4.97
CA LYS A 79 -21.23 3.31 -5.81
C LYS A 79 -22.32 4.37 -5.92
N ASN A 80 -23.53 3.99 -6.33
CA ASN A 80 -24.64 4.92 -6.54
C ASN A 80 -25.10 5.58 -5.23
N ARG A 81 -24.96 4.89 -4.10
CA ARG A 81 -25.44 5.40 -2.81
C ARG A 81 -24.45 6.30 -2.08
N TYR A 82 -23.16 5.98 -2.16
CA TYR A 82 -22.14 6.56 -1.28
C TYR A 82 -21.03 7.32 -2.01
N LEU A 83 -20.61 6.92 -3.22
CA LEU A 83 -19.36 7.43 -3.82
C LEU A 83 -19.33 8.97 -3.94
N GLU A 84 -20.41 9.59 -4.43
CA GLU A 84 -20.49 11.05 -4.62
C GLU A 84 -20.53 11.83 -3.29
N LYS A 85 -20.91 11.17 -2.18
CA LYS A 85 -21.00 11.77 -0.85
C LYS A 85 -19.72 11.56 -0.04
N SER A 86 -18.85 10.66 -0.50
CA SER A 86 -17.61 10.31 0.17
C SER A 86 -16.53 11.32 -0.09
N ILE A 87 -15.58 11.41 0.85
CA ILE A 87 -14.27 11.95 0.56
C ILE A 87 -13.50 10.90 -0.21
N VAL A 88 -13.20 11.19 -1.47
CA VAL A 88 -12.44 10.32 -2.34
C VAL A 88 -10.96 10.68 -2.24
N ARG A 89 -10.10 9.69 -2.00
CA ARG A 89 -8.64 9.88 -1.95
C ARG A 89 -7.90 8.69 -2.56
N MET A 90 -6.61 8.90 -2.82
CA MET A 90 -5.72 7.82 -3.26
C MET A 90 -5.62 6.75 -2.17
N GLY A 91 -5.87 5.51 -2.56
CA GLY A 91 -5.67 4.31 -1.75
C GLY A 91 -4.58 3.41 -2.34
N GLY A 92 -4.11 2.49 -1.52
CA GLY A 92 -3.11 1.50 -1.92
C GLY A 92 -1.70 2.03 -1.77
N ASN A 93 -0.83 1.20 -1.18
CA ASN A 93 0.53 1.57 -0.81
C ASN A 93 1.29 2.13 -2.01
N ALA A 94 1.22 1.47 -3.17
CA ALA A 94 1.92 1.93 -4.37
C ALA A 94 1.41 3.28 -4.87
N GLY A 95 0.09 3.54 -4.78
CA GLY A 95 -0.51 4.81 -5.18
C GLY A 95 -0.10 5.96 -4.26
N ILE A 96 -0.13 5.72 -2.95
CA ILE A 96 0.29 6.69 -1.93
C ILE A 96 1.78 7.00 -2.07
N MET A 97 2.64 5.97 -2.13
CA MET A 97 4.07 6.13 -2.32
C MET A 97 4.39 6.89 -3.62
N ALA A 98 3.68 6.59 -4.72
CA ALA A 98 3.89 7.28 -5.99
C ALA A 98 3.60 8.80 -5.89
N ASN A 99 2.53 9.18 -5.20
CA ASN A 99 2.22 10.58 -4.93
C ASN A 99 3.30 11.26 -4.08
N VAL A 100 3.78 10.59 -3.03
CA VAL A 100 4.83 11.12 -2.17
C VAL A 100 6.11 11.36 -2.96
N LEU A 101 6.56 10.38 -3.74
CA LEU A 101 7.74 10.49 -4.59
C LEU A 101 7.63 11.65 -5.59
N SER A 102 6.48 11.77 -6.26
CA SER A 102 6.20 12.82 -7.23
C SER A 102 6.23 14.21 -6.58
N GLU A 103 5.63 14.34 -5.40
CA GLU A 103 5.64 15.59 -4.64
C GLU A 103 7.02 15.95 -4.11
N MET A 104 7.83 14.96 -3.71
CA MET A 104 9.14 15.17 -3.09
C MET A 104 10.29 15.30 -4.10
N GLY A 105 10.03 15.34 -5.40
CA GLY A 105 11.03 15.70 -6.41
C GLY A 105 11.69 14.52 -7.12
N ALA A 106 11.07 13.34 -7.12
CA ALA A 106 11.37 12.34 -8.13
C ALA A 106 11.16 12.95 -9.53
N SER A 107 12.04 12.62 -10.48
CA SER A 107 11.97 13.14 -11.85
C SER A 107 10.96 12.40 -12.71
N ARG A 108 10.67 11.14 -12.35
CA ARG A 108 9.62 10.33 -12.96
C ARG A 108 9.17 9.26 -11.97
N VAL A 109 7.86 9.07 -11.85
CA VAL A 109 7.25 8.01 -11.05
C VAL A 109 6.25 7.28 -11.92
N VAL A 110 6.40 5.96 -12.04
CA VAL A 110 5.54 5.14 -12.89
C VAL A 110 4.80 4.14 -12.03
N PRO A 111 3.53 4.38 -11.69
CA PRO A 111 2.72 3.45 -10.91
C PRO A 111 2.06 2.39 -11.80
N ASN A 112 1.95 1.16 -11.29
CA ASN A 112 1.04 0.16 -11.84
C ASN A 112 -0.39 0.54 -11.48
N VAL A 113 -1.16 0.97 -12.49
CA VAL A 113 -2.59 1.25 -12.33
C VAL A 113 -3.37 0.17 -13.06
N ALA A 114 -4.05 -0.69 -12.30
CA ALA A 114 -4.80 -1.82 -12.85
C ALA A 114 -5.95 -1.36 -13.77
N VAL A 115 -6.67 -0.30 -13.37
CA VAL A 115 -7.79 0.27 -14.11
C VAL A 115 -7.66 1.80 -14.14
N PRO A 116 -7.03 2.38 -15.18
CA PRO A 116 -6.74 3.81 -15.24
C PRO A 116 -8.00 4.64 -15.58
N SER A 117 -8.98 4.71 -14.67
CA SER A 117 -10.16 5.56 -14.84
C SER A 117 -9.86 7.03 -14.58
N GLU A 118 -10.71 7.92 -15.11
CA GLU A 118 -10.58 9.36 -14.89
C GLU A 118 -10.54 9.71 -13.39
N THR A 119 -11.39 9.05 -12.58
CA THR A 119 -11.39 9.25 -11.12
C THR A 119 -10.06 8.81 -10.52
N GLN A 120 -9.59 7.59 -10.80
CA GLN A 120 -8.33 7.09 -10.22
C GLN A 120 -7.12 7.93 -10.65
N LEU A 121 -7.03 8.29 -11.93
CA LEU A 121 -5.95 9.12 -12.47
C LEU A 121 -5.98 10.56 -11.94
N SER A 122 -7.16 11.09 -11.60
CA SER A 122 -7.29 12.44 -11.02
C SER A 122 -6.61 12.57 -9.65
N LEU A 123 -6.54 11.47 -8.89
CA LEU A 123 -6.00 11.41 -7.52
C LEU A 123 -4.47 11.35 -7.46
N PHE A 124 -3.81 11.17 -8.60
CA PHE A 124 -2.36 11.21 -8.67
C PHE A 124 -1.83 12.65 -8.75
N SER A 125 -0.67 12.88 -8.13
CA SER A 125 0.11 14.11 -8.26
C SER A 125 0.35 14.45 -9.73
N LYS A 126 0.21 15.72 -10.08
CA LYS A 126 0.38 16.24 -11.44
C LYS A 126 1.83 16.63 -11.76
N LYS A 127 2.79 16.32 -10.88
CA LYS A 127 4.20 16.71 -11.03
C LYS A 127 5.00 15.73 -11.87
N ALA A 128 5.28 14.53 -11.34
CA ALA A 128 6.21 13.58 -11.97
C ALA A 128 5.60 12.19 -12.22
N VAL A 129 4.32 11.99 -11.90
CA VAL A 129 3.62 10.73 -12.20
C VAL A 129 3.41 10.59 -13.71
N TYR A 130 3.79 9.43 -14.25
CA TYR A 130 3.66 9.10 -15.66
C TYR A 130 2.90 7.77 -15.82
N PHE A 131 1.86 7.77 -16.67
CA PHE A 131 1.05 6.59 -16.98
C PHE A 131 1.38 6.09 -18.40
N PRO A 132 2.05 4.94 -18.54
CA PRO A 132 2.31 4.35 -19.84
C PRO A 132 0.99 4.02 -20.56
N GLY A 133 0.94 4.20 -21.87
CA GLY A 133 -0.21 3.81 -22.69
C GLY A 133 -1.45 4.70 -22.59
N THR A 134 -1.45 5.75 -21.75
CA THR A 134 -2.48 6.80 -21.76
C THR A 134 -2.02 7.91 -22.70
N PRO A 135 -2.87 8.46 -23.60
CA PRO A 135 -2.49 9.60 -24.43
C PRO A 135 -1.98 10.74 -23.55
N LEU A 136 -0.79 11.26 -23.86
CA LEU A 136 -0.19 12.39 -23.15
C LEU A 136 -1.20 13.55 -23.10
N GLN A 137 -1.47 14.09 -21.91
CA GLN A 137 -2.19 15.37 -21.78
C GLN A 137 -1.37 16.58 -22.30
N ALA A 138 -0.12 16.36 -22.69
CA ALA A 138 0.69 17.33 -23.43
C ALA A 138 0.51 17.09 -24.93
N ASP A 139 -0.52 17.73 -25.50
CA ASP A 139 -0.67 18.15 -26.91
C ASP A 139 -2.15 18.47 -27.26
N LYS A 140 -2.92 18.99 -26.31
CA LYS A 140 -4.14 19.75 -26.63
C LYS A 140 -3.84 21.23 -26.48
N GLU A 141 -3.28 21.83 -27.52
CA GLU A 141 -3.46 23.27 -27.74
C GLU A 141 -4.98 23.54 -27.83
N PRO A 142 -5.52 24.53 -27.10
CA PRO A 142 -6.93 24.88 -27.22
C PRO A 142 -7.15 25.56 -28.57
N GLY A 143 -7.76 24.85 -29.52
CA GLY A 143 -8.34 25.49 -30.70
C GLY A 143 -7.98 24.95 -32.08
N LYS A 144 -7.71 23.64 -32.25
CA LYS A 144 -7.78 23.01 -33.59
C LYS A 144 -8.55 21.70 -33.55
N VAL A 145 -9.74 21.71 -34.15
CA VAL A 145 -10.49 20.52 -34.53
C VAL A 145 -9.82 19.96 -35.79
N ASN A 146 -9.31 18.73 -35.74
CA ASN A 146 -8.89 18.00 -36.94
C ASN A 146 -10.15 17.46 -37.65
N PRO A 147 -10.36 17.76 -38.94
CA PRO A 147 -11.52 17.31 -39.68
C PRO A 147 -11.29 15.91 -40.25
N GLU A 148 -11.28 14.88 -39.41
CA GLU A 148 -11.34 13.48 -39.88
C GLU A 148 -12.40 12.62 -39.16
N ASP A 149 -13.18 13.19 -38.24
CA ASP A 149 -14.23 12.48 -37.48
C ASP A 149 -15.66 12.65 -38.04
N GLU A 150 -15.84 13.22 -39.24
CA GLU A 150 -17.17 13.46 -39.84
C GLU A 150 -17.58 12.50 -40.97
N SER A 151 -16.83 11.44 -41.27
CA SER A 151 -17.18 10.53 -42.38
C SER A 151 -17.80 9.18 -41.99
N ILE A 152 -18.06 8.90 -40.69
CA ILE A 152 -18.67 7.62 -40.24
C ILE A 152 -20.03 7.83 -39.56
N LYS A 153 -20.82 8.82 -40.00
CA LYS A 153 -22.19 9.03 -39.49
C LYS A 153 -23.31 9.03 -40.53
N ASN A 154 -23.03 8.78 -41.81
CA ASN A 154 -24.06 8.68 -42.84
C ASN A 154 -24.01 7.34 -43.58
N THR A 155 -24.32 6.24 -42.89
CA THR A 155 -24.77 4.98 -43.55
C THR A 155 -25.38 4.02 -42.51
N GLN A 156 -26.40 4.47 -41.78
CA GLN A 156 -27.22 3.55 -40.98
C GLN A 156 -28.61 4.13 -40.68
N GLU A 157 -29.26 4.68 -41.72
CA GLU A 157 -30.70 4.99 -41.70
C GLU A 157 -31.30 4.64 -43.05
N SER A 158 -31.47 3.35 -43.33
CA SER A 158 -32.51 2.82 -44.20
C SER A 158 -32.41 1.31 -44.22
N GLU A 159 -33.27 0.63 -43.46
CA GLU A 159 -33.93 -0.64 -43.82
C GLU A 159 -34.51 -1.26 -42.55
N ASP A 160 -35.60 -0.67 -42.06
CA ASP A 160 -36.51 -1.35 -41.13
C ASP A 160 -37.95 -1.06 -41.56
N ALA A 161 -38.43 -1.86 -42.52
CA ALA A 161 -39.86 -1.96 -42.82
C ALA A 161 -40.19 -3.25 -43.58
N ARG A 162 -40.85 -4.19 -42.86
CA ARG A 162 -41.80 -5.26 -43.26
C ARG A 162 -41.40 -6.59 -42.62
N LYS A 163 -42.13 -7.05 -41.59
CA LYS A 163 -43.30 -7.98 -41.66
C LYS A 163 -42.92 -9.30 -42.35
N SER A 164 -43.27 -10.51 -41.92
CA SER A 164 -44.10 -11.10 -40.84
C SER A 164 -44.15 -12.60 -41.15
N GLU A 165 -44.34 -13.47 -40.14
CA GLU A 165 -44.83 -14.88 -40.26
C GLU A 165 -43.87 -15.84 -41.03
N ASP A 166 -43.47 -17.04 -40.57
CA ASP A 166 -44.30 -18.20 -40.23
C ASP A 166 -43.43 -19.37 -39.72
N ALA A 167 -44.06 -20.41 -39.18
CA ALA A 167 -43.48 -21.52 -38.42
C ALA A 167 -42.88 -22.69 -39.23
N HIS A 168 -41.88 -23.40 -38.67
CA HIS A 168 -41.84 -24.86 -38.38
C HIS A 168 -40.43 -25.52 -38.42
N LYS A 169 -40.11 -26.19 -37.30
CA LYS A 169 -39.39 -27.47 -37.09
C LYS A 169 -38.26 -27.89 -38.05
N SER A 170 -37.07 -28.16 -37.49
CA SER A 170 -36.49 -29.51 -37.36
C SER A 170 -35.10 -29.48 -36.70
N GLU A 171 -34.80 -30.60 -36.05
CA GLU A 171 -33.60 -30.95 -35.28
C GLU A 171 -32.34 -31.08 -36.17
N ASP A 172 -31.17 -30.66 -35.67
CA ASP A 172 -30.05 -31.54 -35.29
C ASP A 172 -28.66 -30.86 -35.33
N ALA A 173 -27.86 -31.27 -34.34
CA ALA A 173 -26.40 -31.40 -34.31
C ALA A 173 -25.47 -30.16 -34.33
N HIS A 174 -24.82 -29.98 -33.18
CA HIS A 174 -23.40 -29.67 -32.99
C HIS A 174 -22.70 -28.68 -33.94
N ASN A 175 -22.41 -27.48 -33.44
CA ASN A 175 -21.00 -27.07 -33.34
C ASN A 175 -20.78 -25.91 -32.37
N ALA A 176 -19.69 -26.06 -31.60
CA ALA A 176 -19.17 -25.06 -30.69
C ALA A 176 -18.77 -23.79 -31.45
N ARG A 177 -19.35 -22.65 -31.07
CA ARG A 177 -18.71 -21.33 -31.22
C ARG A 177 -18.97 -20.50 -29.98
N THR A 178 -17.91 -20.37 -29.21
CA THR A 178 -17.66 -19.39 -28.17
C THR A 178 -18.20 -18.02 -28.56
N GLY A 179 -19.20 -17.54 -27.81
CA GLY A 179 -19.66 -16.17 -27.86
C GLY A 179 -18.55 -15.25 -27.35
N SER A 180 -17.86 -14.60 -28.28
CA SER A 180 -17.12 -13.37 -28.03
C SER A 180 -18.12 -12.22 -28.13
N THR A 181 -18.27 -11.46 -27.05
CA THR A 181 -18.24 -9.97 -26.97
C THR A 181 -19.00 -9.48 -25.73
N GLY A 182 -18.43 -9.72 -24.55
CA GLY A 182 -18.65 -8.85 -23.40
C GLY A 182 -17.43 -7.95 -23.25
N THR A 183 -17.50 -6.70 -23.69
CA THR A 183 -16.54 -5.69 -23.26
C THR A 183 -16.72 -5.54 -21.75
N SER A 184 -15.89 -6.24 -20.98
CA SER A 184 -15.80 -6.05 -19.53
C SER A 184 -15.47 -4.57 -19.30
N ARG A 185 -16.48 -3.77 -18.97
CA ARG A 185 -16.28 -2.42 -18.43
C ARG A 185 -15.42 -2.60 -17.19
N THR A 186 -14.14 -2.21 -17.27
CA THR A 186 -13.19 -2.37 -16.18
C THR A 186 -13.69 -1.56 -14.99
N GLN A 187 -14.12 -2.25 -13.94
CA GLN A 187 -14.62 -1.65 -12.70
C GLN A 187 -13.48 -0.95 -11.96
N ASP A 188 -13.72 0.26 -11.46
CA ASP A 188 -12.78 0.94 -10.55
C ASP A 188 -12.49 0.07 -9.32
N PRO A 189 -11.21 -0.09 -8.93
CA PRO A 189 -10.87 -0.70 -7.65
C PRO A 189 -11.21 0.29 -6.53
N ILE A 190 -12.39 0.16 -5.92
CA ILE A 190 -12.86 1.06 -4.86
C ILE A 190 -12.95 0.32 -3.52
N HIS A 191 -12.39 0.92 -2.49
CA HIS A 191 -12.55 0.49 -1.11
C HIS A 191 -13.51 1.47 -0.44
N PHE A 192 -14.74 1.03 -0.17
CA PHE A 192 -15.74 1.85 0.50
C PHE A 192 -15.52 1.75 2.01
N VAL A 193 -14.99 2.82 2.61
CA VAL A 193 -14.66 2.91 4.03
C VAL A 193 -15.79 3.65 4.75
N PHE A 194 -16.48 2.96 5.64
CA PHE A 194 -17.58 3.50 6.44
C PHE A 194 -17.10 3.78 7.86
N ASP A 195 -16.75 5.03 8.14
CA ASP A 195 -16.39 5.48 9.48
C ASP A 195 -17.66 5.72 10.32
N PHE A 196 -17.68 5.22 11.54
CA PHE A 196 -18.76 5.45 12.51
C PHE A 196 -18.21 5.84 13.87
N SER A 197 -19.01 6.55 14.66
CA SER A 197 -18.51 7.21 15.87
C SER A 197 -19.09 6.65 17.16
N GLU A 198 -18.27 6.70 18.21
CA GLU A 198 -18.73 6.41 19.56
C GLU A 198 -19.96 7.24 19.92
N GLY A 199 -20.93 6.58 20.55
CA GLY A 199 -22.10 7.23 21.09
C GLY A 199 -23.23 7.47 20.08
N GLU A 200 -23.00 7.27 18.78
CA GLU A 200 -24.09 7.26 17.81
C GLU A 200 -25.15 6.20 18.14
N THR A 201 -26.41 6.52 17.89
CA THR A 201 -27.56 5.64 18.18
C THR A 201 -28.33 5.33 16.92
N PHE A 202 -28.72 4.06 16.76
CA PHE A 202 -29.58 3.61 15.65
C PHE A 202 -30.62 2.59 16.12
N SER A 203 -31.73 2.48 15.38
CA SER A 203 -32.80 1.51 15.66
C SER A 203 -32.61 0.23 14.85
N LEU A 204 -32.24 -0.85 15.54
CA LEU A 204 -32.21 -2.20 14.97
C LEU A 204 -33.59 -2.84 15.16
N TYR A 205 -34.49 -2.61 14.20
CA TYR A 205 -35.85 -3.15 14.18
C TYR A 205 -36.62 -2.97 15.51
N GLY A 206 -36.58 -1.74 16.04
CA GLY A 206 -37.26 -1.34 17.28
C GLY A 206 -36.40 -1.44 18.54
N LYS A 207 -35.17 -2.00 18.45
CA LYS A 207 -34.20 -1.99 19.54
C LYS A 207 -33.17 -0.88 19.30
N GLU A 208 -33.09 0.07 20.23
CA GLU A 208 -32.05 1.09 20.21
C GLU A 208 -30.68 0.46 20.51
N ILE A 209 -29.70 0.76 19.66
CA ILE A 209 -28.30 0.35 19.79
C ILE A 209 -27.47 1.63 19.87
N ARG A 210 -26.50 1.63 20.78
CA ARG A 210 -25.50 2.70 20.91
C ARG A 210 -24.13 2.15 20.52
N VAL A 211 -23.44 2.83 19.61
CA VAL A 211 -22.10 2.47 19.15
C VAL A 211 -21.11 2.63 20.32
N PRO A 212 -20.38 1.58 20.72
CA PRO A 212 -19.59 1.62 21.95
C PRO A 212 -18.22 2.29 21.79
N ARG A 213 -17.69 2.38 20.57
CA ARG A 213 -16.44 3.08 20.23
C ARG A 213 -16.40 3.43 18.75
N GLU A 214 -15.59 4.42 18.39
CA GLU A 214 -15.27 4.71 17.00
C GLU A 214 -14.53 3.55 16.33
N ASN A 215 -14.90 3.27 15.08
CA ASN A 215 -14.25 2.30 14.22
C ASN A 215 -14.72 2.45 12.76
N ARG A 216 -14.29 1.54 11.89
CA ARG A 216 -14.68 1.53 10.47
C ARG A 216 -15.02 0.14 9.94
N PHE A 217 -15.94 0.10 8.99
CA PHE A 217 -16.21 -1.08 8.18
C PHE A 217 -15.80 -0.81 6.72
N ILE A 218 -15.09 -1.72 6.08
CA ILE A 218 -14.58 -1.56 4.72
C ILE A 218 -15.22 -2.60 3.80
N ALA A 219 -15.85 -2.15 2.72
CA ALA A 219 -16.32 -3.00 1.64
C ALA A 219 -15.38 -2.85 0.42
N THR A 220 -14.61 -3.89 0.14
CA THR A 220 -13.48 -3.85 -0.79
C THR A 220 -13.87 -4.43 -2.15
N CYS A 221 -13.98 -3.56 -3.16
CA CYS A 221 -14.36 -3.90 -4.53
C CYS A 221 -13.13 -3.91 -5.46
N ASP A 222 -12.17 -4.79 -5.19
CA ASP A 222 -10.81 -4.73 -5.77
C ASP A 222 -10.27 -6.09 -6.27
N HIS A 223 -11.01 -6.71 -7.18
CA HIS A 223 -10.71 -8.06 -7.69
C HIS A 223 -9.34 -8.19 -8.40
N LEU A 224 -8.74 -7.08 -8.83
CA LEU A 224 -7.48 -7.06 -9.57
C LEU A 224 -6.28 -6.97 -8.63
N ASN A 225 -6.31 -6.10 -7.62
CA ASN A 225 -5.18 -6.01 -6.68
C ASN A 225 -5.05 -7.26 -5.81
N PHE A 226 -6.14 -8.01 -5.55
CA PHE A 226 -6.05 -9.33 -4.88
C PHE A 226 -5.20 -10.34 -5.65
N ARG A 227 -4.94 -10.11 -6.94
CA ARG A 227 -4.12 -10.99 -7.80
C ARG A 227 -2.81 -10.33 -8.23
N LEU A 228 -2.44 -9.20 -7.60
CA LEU A 228 -1.30 -8.37 -7.99
C LEU A 228 -1.31 -8.08 -9.50
N PHE A 229 -2.49 -7.76 -10.04
CA PHE A 229 -2.64 -7.55 -11.47
C PHE A 229 -1.74 -6.40 -11.94
N THR A 230 -0.99 -6.67 -13.00
CA THR A 230 -0.13 -5.68 -13.65
C THR A 230 -0.69 -5.33 -15.01
N SER A 231 -0.90 -4.05 -15.29
CA SER A 231 -1.38 -3.65 -16.62
C SER A 231 -0.31 -3.88 -17.67
N ALA A 232 -0.70 -4.29 -18.88
CA ALA A 232 0.24 -4.54 -19.98
C ALA A 232 1.08 -3.29 -20.31
N ALA A 233 0.49 -2.09 -20.19
CA ALA A 233 1.19 -0.85 -20.42
C ALA A 233 2.30 -0.60 -19.39
N PHE A 234 2.03 -0.85 -18.10
CA PHE A 234 3.05 -0.77 -17.06
C PHE A 234 4.12 -1.84 -17.25
N GLU A 235 3.72 -3.09 -17.50
CA GLU A 235 4.64 -4.23 -17.66
C GLU A 235 5.64 -3.97 -18.79
N ASN A 236 5.14 -3.58 -19.97
CA ASN A 236 5.99 -3.29 -21.13
C ASN A 236 6.92 -2.10 -20.82
N TYR A 237 6.40 -1.02 -20.25
CA TYR A 237 7.22 0.14 -19.91
C TYR A 237 8.31 -0.21 -18.90
N ALA A 238 7.97 -0.92 -17.82
CA ALA A 238 8.92 -1.34 -16.79
C ALA A 238 9.99 -2.24 -17.38
N LEU A 239 9.61 -3.21 -18.23
CA LEU A 239 10.57 -4.10 -18.89
C LEU A 239 11.51 -3.35 -19.83
N ASP A 240 11.00 -2.42 -20.64
CA ASP A 240 11.79 -1.68 -21.63
C ASP A 240 12.72 -0.65 -20.97
N ASN A 241 12.32 -0.11 -19.81
CA ASN A 241 13.03 0.99 -19.15
C ASN A 241 13.72 0.58 -17.83
N ALA A 242 13.68 -0.69 -17.41
CA ALA A 242 14.33 -1.14 -16.16
C ALA A 242 15.82 -0.74 -16.08
N GLY A 243 16.52 -0.72 -17.22
CA GLY A 243 17.93 -0.30 -17.35
C GLY A 243 18.22 1.15 -16.93
N GLU A 244 17.20 2.02 -16.90
CA GLU A 244 17.34 3.43 -16.55
C GLU A 244 16.63 3.84 -15.24
N MET A 245 16.01 2.88 -14.55
CA MET A 245 15.30 3.14 -13.29
C MET A 245 16.28 3.15 -12.12
N ASP A 246 16.13 4.12 -11.21
CA ASP A 246 16.95 4.23 -10.01
C ASP A 246 16.42 3.34 -8.88
N GLY A 247 15.11 3.12 -8.84
CA GLY A 247 14.50 2.27 -7.83
C GLY A 247 13.10 1.74 -8.16
N ALA A 248 12.64 0.80 -7.35
CA ALA A 248 11.30 0.25 -7.40
C ALA A 248 10.72 0.09 -5.98
N LEU A 249 9.53 0.63 -5.74
CA LEU A 249 8.76 0.42 -4.51
C LEU A 249 7.62 -0.57 -4.78
N ILE A 250 7.65 -1.72 -4.10
CA ILE A 250 6.75 -2.84 -4.36
C ILE A 250 5.94 -3.17 -3.10
N SER A 251 4.63 -3.31 -3.24
CA SER A 251 3.69 -3.63 -2.16
C SER A 251 2.40 -4.25 -2.73
N GLY A 252 1.41 -4.44 -1.87
CA GLY A 252 0.11 -5.04 -2.19
C GLY A 252 0.02 -6.55 -1.94
N PHE A 253 1.12 -7.20 -1.55
CA PHE A 253 1.13 -8.65 -1.28
C PHE A 253 0.16 -9.09 -0.18
N HIS A 254 -0.15 -8.21 0.78
CA HIS A 254 -1.10 -8.48 1.86
C HIS A 254 -2.55 -8.67 1.38
N LEU A 255 -2.84 -8.30 0.13
CA LEU A 255 -4.15 -8.47 -0.52
C LEU A 255 -4.34 -9.87 -1.14
N LEU A 256 -3.27 -10.68 -1.20
CA LEU A 256 -3.35 -12.05 -1.73
C LEU A 256 -4.26 -12.93 -0.85
N LEU A 257 -4.91 -13.90 -1.47
CA LEU A 257 -5.81 -14.85 -0.81
C LEU A 257 -5.20 -16.26 -0.80
N ASP A 258 -5.41 -17.01 0.28
CA ASP A 258 -4.97 -18.41 0.35
C ASP A 258 -5.61 -19.24 -0.76
N THR A 259 -6.89 -18.99 -1.05
CA THR A 259 -7.65 -19.64 -2.12
C THR A 259 -8.62 -18.65 -2.76
N TYR A 260 -8.64 -18.62 -4.09
CA TYR A 260 -9.52 -17.77 -4.90
C TYR A 260 -10.81 -18.51 -5.26
N PRO A 261 -11.87 -17.81 -5.73
CA PRO A 261 -13.14 -18.44 -6.11
C PRO A 261 -13.04 -19.54 -7.19
N ASP A 262 -11.99 -19.50 -8.02
CA ASP A 262 -11.70 -20.50 -9.06
C ASP A 262 -10.88 -21.69 -8.54
N GLY A 263 -10.55 -21.73 -7.24
CA GLY A 263 -9.75 -22.76 -6.60
C GLY A 263 -8.23 -22.58 -6.73
N SER A 264 -7.76 -21.54 -7.44
CA SER A 264 -6.34 -21.19 -7.48
C SER A 264 -5.84 -20.65 -6.12
N THR A 265 -4.53 -20.55 -5.95
CA THR A 265 -3.88 -20.06 -4.71
C THR A 265 -2.93 -18.91 -5.02
N TYR A 266 -2.49 -18.17 -4.00
CA TYR A 266 -1.58 -17.03 -4.17
C TYR A 266 -0.22 -17.37 -4.80
N GLY A 267 0.19 -18.64 -4.80
CA GLY A 267 1.53 -19.06 -5.20
C GLY A 267 1.91 -18.61 -6.61
N GLU A 268 1.02 -18.76 -7.59
CA GLU A 268 1.30 -18.35 -8.98
C GLU A 268 1.48 -16.84 -9.11
N TYR A 269 0.60 -16.04 -8.48
CA TYR A 269 0.69 -14.58 -8.50
C TYR A 269 1.98 -14.08 -7.84
N LEU A 270 2.38 -14.74 -6.74
CA LEU A 270 3.60 -14.46 -6.03
C LEU A 270 4.84 -14.76 -6.90
N GLU A 271 4.92 -15.95 -7.51
CA GLU A 271 6.04 -16.31 -8.39
C GLU A 271 6.14 -15.38 -9.61
N ASN A 272 5.00 -15.05 -10.23
CA ASN A 272 4.98 -14.14 -11.38
C ASN A 272 5.46 -12.73 -11.00
N SER A 273 5.07 -12.22 -9.84
CA SER A 273 5.58 -10.94 -9.33
C SER A 273 7.09 -10.98 -9.12
N PHE A 274 7.60 -11.99 -8.40
CA PHE A 274 9.04 -12.08 -8.12
C PHE A 274 9.90 -12.37 -9.35
N SER A 275 9.39 -13.13 -10.33
CA SER A 275 10.05 -13.34 -11.62
C SER A 275 10.27 -12.01 -12.38
N ARG A 276 9.29 -11.10 -12.30
CA ARG A 276 9.41 -9.76 -12.88
C ARG A 276 10.48 -8.92 -12.20
N LEU A 277 10.48 -8.90 -10.87
CA LEU A 277 11.53 -8.22 -10.10
C LEU A 277 12.93 -8.77 -10.47
N LYS A 278 13.07 -10.08 -10.67
CA LYS A 278 14.35 -10.70 -11.09
C LYS A 278 14.76 -10.21 -12.47
N THR A 279 13.80 -10.14 -13.38
CA THR A 279 14.02 -9.64 -14.73
C THR A 279 14.49 -8.19 -14.70
N TRP A 280 13.87 -7.33 -13.87
CA TRP A 280 14.29 -5.94 -13.75
C TRP A 280 15.70 -5.80 -13.16
N LYS A 281 16.01 -6.50 -12.06
CA LYS A 281 17.38 -6.56 -11.48
C LYS A 281 18.42 -7.08 -12.49
N SER A 282 18.06 -8.06 -13.33
CA SER A 282 18.98 -8.58 -14.35
C SER A 282 19.29 -7.58 -15.48
N LYS A 283 18.39 -6.62 -15.72
CA LYS A 283 18.62 -5.52 -16.66
C LYS A 283 19.37 -4.35 -16.03
N ASN A 284 19.34 -4.24 -14.70
CA ASN A 284 19.98 -3.18 -13.94
C ASN A 284 20.35 -3.68 -12.54
N GLU A 285 21.60 -4.09 -12.35
CA GLU A 285 22.08 -4.62 -11.06
C GLU A 285 22.05 -3.54 -9.95
N ASN A 286 22.14 -2.26 -10.35
CA ASN A 286 22.06 -1.10 -9.47
C ASN A 286 20.63 -0.67 -9.13
N LEU A 287 19.60 -1.30 -9.72
CA LEU A 287 18.21 -1.02 -9.38
C LEU A 287 17.96 -1.37 -7.92
N ARG A 288 17.60 -0.36 -7.11
CA ARG A 288 17.23 -0.56 -5.71
C ARG A 288 15.76 -0.94 -5.59
N ILE A 289 15.47 -2.12 -5.07
CA ILE A 289 14.11 -2.61 -4.86
C ILE A 289 13.80 -2.58 -3.36
N HIS A 290 12.74 -1.87 -2.99
CA HIS A 290 12.19 -1.91 -1.65
C HIS A 290 10.80 -2.55 -1.66
N VAL A 291 10.57 -3.51 -0.77
CA VAL A 291 9.28 -4.16 -0.57
C VAL A 291 8.64 -3.68 0.73
N GLU A 292 7.55 -2.92 0.64
CA GLU A 292 6.75 -2.51 1.80
C GLU A 292 5.70 -3.58 2.08
N LEU A 293 5.75 -4.18 3.27
CA LEU A 293 4.74 -5.12 3.74
C LEU A 293 3.45 -4.38 4.12
N GLY A 294 2.41 -5.16 4.40
CA GLY A 294 1.17 -4.66 4.96
C GLY A 294 0.59 -5.67 5.94
N HIS A 295 -0.60 -5.38 6.45
CA HIS A 295 -1.27 -6.29 7.38
C HIS A 295 -1.79 -7.54 6.66
N PHE A 296 -1.12 -8.67 6.83
CA PHE A 296 -1.51 -9.95 6.24
C PHE A 296 -2.57 -10.66 7.09
N ALA A 297 -3.67 -11.12 6.44
CA ALA A 297 -4.64 -12.01 7.07
C ALA A 297 -4.11 -13.45 7.22
N SER A 298 -3.19 -13.87 6.35
CA SER A 298 -2.58 -15.21 6.34
C SER A 298 -1.10 -15.12 6.68
N ARG A 299 -0.71 -15.82 7.75
CA ARG A 299 0.69 -15.95 8.16
C ARG A 299 1.51 -16.69 7.10
N ASP A 300 0.93 -17.67 6.41
CA ASP A 300 1.64 -18.43 5.38
C ASP A 300 1.97 -17.55 4.17
N ILE A 301 1.07 -16.64 3.79
CA ILE A 301 1.33 -15.62 2.77
C ILE A 301 2.43 -14.67 3.26
N ALA A 302 2.31 -14.13 4.49
CA ALA A 302 3.30 -13.22 5.05
C ALA A 302 4.72 -13.83 5.02
N ASN A 303 4.84 -15.09 5.43
CA ASN A 303 6.10 -15.84 5.44
C ASN A 303 6.65 -16.04 4.03
N SER A 304 5.80 -16.46 3.10
CA SER A 304 6.19 -16.71 1.71
C SER A 304 6.65 -15.43 1.01
N VAL A 305 5.98 -14.30 1.27
CA VAL A 305 6.37 -12.98 0.76
C VAL A 305 7.69 -12.56 1.37
N PHE A 306 7.83 -12.60 2.70
CA PHE A 306 9.05 -12.19 3.38
C PHE A 306 10.29 -12.96 2.88
N LEU A 307 10.21 -14.30 2.85
CA LEU A 307 11.33 -15.15 2.43
C LEU A 307 11.71 -14.94 0.96
N LYS A 308 10.74 -14.73 0.07
CA LYS A 308 11.02 -14.43 -1.34
C LYS A 308 11.58 -13.03 -1.53
N SER A 309 11.02 -12.03 -0.85
CA SER A 309 11.54 -10.66 -0.85
C SER A 309 12.99 -10.61 -0.39
N ALA A 310 13.35 -11.40 0.63
CA ALA A 310 14.71 -11.38 1.14
C ALA A 310 15.77 -11.82 0.14
N GLY A 311 15.42 -12.69 -0.81
CA GLY A 311 16.34 -13.16 -1.85
C GLY A 311 16.50 -12.22 -3.06
N ILE A 312 15.85 -11.05 -3.08
CA ILE A 312 15.79 -10.21 -4.27
C ILE A 312 15.78 -8.70 -4.03
N SER A 313 15.21 -8.27 -2.92
CA SER A 313 15.04 -6.85 -2.59
C SER A 313 16.24 -6.36 -1.79
N ASP A 314 16.63 -5.12 -2.06
CA ASP A 314 17.67 -4.41 -1.30
C ASP A 314 17.11 -3.95 0.07
N SER A 315 15.79 -3.82 0.19
CA SER A 315 15.15 -3.44 1.45
C SER A 315 13.74 -4.00 1.63
N ILE A 316 13.38 -4.35 2.87
CA ILE A 316 11.99 -4.65 3.26
C ILE A 316 11.54 -3.66 4.35
N GLY A 317 10.32 -3.12 4.23
CA GLY A 317 9.68 -2.23 5.20
C GLY A 317 8.46 -2.86 5.87
N MET A 318 8.26 -2.61 7.17
CA MET A 318 7.06 -3.05 7.92
C MET A 318 6.91 -2.29 9.25
N ASN A 319 5.73 -2.39 9.87
CA ASN A 319 5.49 -1.87 11.23
C ASN A 319 5.72 -2.91 12.35
N GLU A 320 5.50 -2.53 13.61
CA GLU A 320 5.69 -3.42 14.77
C GLU A 320 4.68 -4.57 14.85
N ASP A 321 3.44 -4.37 14.40
CA ASP A 321 2.41 -5.40 14.37
C ASP A 321 2.77 -6.48 13.34
N GLU A 322 3.23 -6.06 12.17
CA GLU A 322 3.69 -6.92 11.08
C GLU A 322 4.97 -7.66 11.47
N LEU A 323 5.92 -6.99 12.13
CA LEU A 323 7.11 -7.64 12.68
C LEU A 323 6.74 -8.76 13.65
N ALA A 324 5.69 -8.57 14.47
CA ALA A 324 5.24 -9.57 15.43
C ALA A 324 4.68 -10.85 14.77
N ILE A 325 4.20 -10.79 13.53
CA ILE A 325 3.77 -11.98 12.75
C ILE A 325 4.93 -12.96 12.58
N PHE A 326 6.15 -12.45 12.46
CA PHE A 326 7.37 -13.22 12.26
C PHE A 326 8.02 -13.73 13.55
N ASN A 327 7.31 -13.71 14.70
CA ASN A 327 7.83 -14.16 15.99
C ASN A 327 8.50 -15.54 15.94
N TYR A 328 7.95 -16.48 15.17
CA TYR A 328 8.55 -17.82 15.03
C TYR A 328 9.88 -17.85 14.25
N LEU A 329 10.16 -16.86 13.41
CA LEU A 329 11.42 -16.75 12.68
C LEU A 329 12.52 -16.15 13.56
N HIS A 330 12.21 -15.13 14.35
CA HIS A 330 13.22 -14.42 15.15
C HIS A 330 13.23 -14.78 16.65
N GLY A 331 12.19 -15.43 17.16
CA GLY A 331 12.07 -15.91 18.54
C GLY A 331 12.05 -14.82 19.60
N VAL A 332 11.54 -13.62 19.28
CA VAL A 332 11.41 -12.50 20.23
C VAL A 332 9.94 -12.36 20.62
N PRO A 333 9.59 -12.33 21.92
CA PRO A 333 8.19 -12.24 22.35
C PRO A 333 7.44 -11.05 21.73
N ALA A 334 6.27 -11.34 21.15
CA ALA A 334 5.43 -10.33 20.50
C ALA A 334 5.05 -9.18 21.44
N GLU A 335 4.90 -9.43 22.75
CA GLU A 335 4.52 -8.41 23.73
C GLU A 335 5.48 -7.21 23.74
N GLY A 336 6.81 -7.44 23.62
CA GLY A 336 7.78 -6.35 23.57
C GLY A 336 7.72 -5.57 22.25
N LEU A 337 7.39 -6.24 21.15
CA LEU A 337 7.22 -5.61 19.83
C LEU A 337 5.98 -4.71 19.81
N LEU A 338 4.84 -5.24 20.28
CA LEU A 338 3.56 -4.52 20.35
C LEU A 338 3.58 -3.35 21.34
N ARG A 339 4.51 -3.36 22.31
CA ARG A 339 4.77 -2.23 23.23
C ARG A 339 5.78 -1.22 22.65
N MET A 340 6.23 -1.42 21.42
CA MET A 340 7.25 -0.62 20.76
C MET A 340 8.51 -0.50 21.63
N GLU A 341 9.04 -1.61 22.14
CA GLU A 341 10.30 -1.61 22.87
C GLU A 341 11.47 -1.68 21.89
N ALA A 342 12.36 -0.67 21.90
CA ALA A 342 13.47 -0.59 20.94
C ALA A 342 14.46 -1.76 21.05
N GLU A 343 14.65 -2.32 22.24
CA GLU A 343 15.45 -3.53 22.42
C GLU A 343 14.82 -4.75 21.74
N SER A 344 13.51 -4.95 21.94
CA SER A 344 12.76 -6.07 21.37
C SER A 344 12.71 -5.97 19.84
N ILE A 345 12.37 -4.78 19.32
CA ILE A 345 12.33 -4.51 17.87
C ILE A 345 13.73 -4.64 17.25
N GLY A 346 14.76 -4.04 17.86
CA GLY A 346 16.13 -4.13 17.35
C GLY A 346 16.64 -5.57 17.28
N LYS A 347 16.36 -6.39 18.31
CA LYS A 347 16.73 -7.82 18.32
C LYS A 347 15.98 -8.62 17.26
N ALA A 348 14.67 -8.41 17.13
CA ALA A 348 13.85 -9.12 16.14
C ALA A 348 14.30 -8.79 14.71
N ALA A 349 14.43 -7.49 14.41
CA ALA A 349 14.85 -7.00 13.11
C ALA A 349 16.27 -7.46 12.75
N CYS A 350 17.22 -7.42 13.71
CA CYS A 350 18.59 -7.87 13.48
C CYS A 350 18.66 -9.37 13.17
N LYS A 351 17.95 -10.22 13.92
CA LYS A 351 17.89 -11.65 13.63
C LYS A 351 17.28 -11.95 12.26
N LEU A 352 16.17 -11.29 11.92
CA LEU A 352 15.55 -11.46 10.60
C LEU A 352 16.51 -11.05 9.48
N ALA A 353 17.19 -9.91 9.63
CA ALA A 353 18.12 -9.43 8.63
C ALA A 353 19.30 -10.38 8.45
N PHE A 354 19.94 -10.78 9.56
CA PHE A 354 21.10 -11.66 9.57
C PHE A 354 20.77 -13.06 9.02
N MET A 355 19.69 -13.69 9.49
CA MET A 355 19.33 -15.06 9.10
C MET A 355 18.94 -15.19 7.63
N ASN A 356 18.50 -14.11 7.00
CA ASN A 356 18.00 -14.12 5.61
C ASN A 356 18.92 -13.36 4.64
N GLY A 357 20.07 -12.86 5.10
CA GLY A 357 21.02 -12.12 4.25
C GLY A 357 20.44 -10.82 3.67
N LEU A 358 19.54 -10.17 4.40
CA LEU A 358 18.91 -8.92 3.96
C LEU A 358 19.90 -7.75 4.03
N GLU A 359 20.00 -6.98 2.95
CA GLU A 359 20.78 -5.74 2.95
C GLU A 359 20.18 -4.72 3.90
N ARG A 360 18.85 -4.55 3.90
CA ARG A 360 18.18 -3.60 4.80
C ARG A 360 16.79 -4.05 5.26
N LEU A 361 16.53 -3.95 6.55
CA LEU A 361 15.20 -4.06 7.14
C LEU A 361 14.81 -2.74 7.79
N PHE A 362 13.65 -2.21 7.42
CA PHE A 362 13.15 -0.93 7.87
C PHE A 362 11.89 -1.13 8.71
N ILE A 363 11.97 -0.77 9.98
CA ILE A 363 10.85 -0.87 10.92
C ILE A 363 10.39 0.54 11.27
N HIS A 364 9.12 0.82 11.03
CA HIS A 364 8.49 2.06 11.47
C HIS A 364 7.48 1.77 12.57
N THR A 365 7.52 2.58 13.63
CA THR A 365 6.51 2.54 14.69
C THR A 365 5.95 3.94 14.86
N ARG A 366 4.94 4.09 15.72
CA ARG A 366 4.46 5.42 16.09
C ARG A 366 5.57 6.25 16.76
N GLU A 367 6.41 5.66 17.60
CA GLU A 367 7.28 6.41 18.52
C GLU A 367 8.73 6.58 18.03
N PHE A 368 9.23 5.64 17.23
CA PHE A 368 10.54 5.70 16.59
C PHE A 368 10.57 4.89 15.30
N VAL A 369 11.55 5.16 14.46
CA VAL A 369 11.91 4.32 13.30
C VAL A 369 13.25 3.66 13.56
N LEU A 370 13.42 2.43 13.06
CA LEU A 370 14.63 1.64 13.21
C LEU A 370 14.99 0.97 11.88
N THR A 371 16.22 1.15 11.45
CA THR A 371 16.79 0.45 10.30
C THR A 371 17.82 -0.55 10.78
N VAL A 372 17.83 -1.75 10.22
CA VAL A 372 18.94 -2.68 10.30
C VAL A 372 19.55 -2.80 8.91
N SER A 373 20.84 -2.49 8.79
CA SER A 373 21.63 -2.80 7.60
C SER A 373 22.43 -4.07 7.87
N GLY A 374 22.24 -5.09 7.04
CA GLY A 374 22.94 -6.37 7.16
C GLY A 374 24.43 -6.28 6.80
N PRO A 375 25.20 -7.35 7.02
CA PRO A 375 26.57 -7.44 6.56
C PRO A 375 26.59 -7.41 5.03
N ASP A 376 27.48 -6.58 4.45
CA ASP A 376 27.57 -6.37 3.00
C ASP A 376 27.60 -7.72 2.25
N SER A 377 26.61 -7.94 1.37
CA SER A 377 26.42 -9.21 0.65
C SER A 377 27.40 -9.37 -0.53
N GLY A 378 28.29 -8.40 -0.74
CA GLY A 378 29.38 -8.49 -1.71
C GLY A 378 28.96 -8.26 -3.16
N ASN A 379 27.75 -7.75 -3.40
CA ASN A 379 27.22 -7.48 -4.75
C ASN A 379 27.02 -5.99 -5.06
N SER A 380 27.41 -5.07 -4.17
CA SER A 380 27.32 -3.63 -4.45
C SER A 380 28.65 -2.92 -4.20
N ASP A 381 29.32 -2.50 -5.28
CA ASP A 381 30.46 -1.56 -5.24
C ASP A 381 30.05 -0.15 -4.74
N SER A 382 28.76 0.08 -4.44
CA SER A 382 28.19 1.35 -3.98
C SER A 382 28.01 1.44 -2.46
N SER A 383 28.23 0.35 -1.73
CA SER A 383 28.26 0.32 -0.27
C SER A 383 29.64 0.77 0.21
N GLY A 384 29.71 1.82 1.02
CA GLY A 384 30.96 2.24 1.69
C GLY A 384 31.53 1.20 2.68
N ILE A 385 30.89 0.02 2.77
CA ILE A 385 31.24 -1.15 3.59
C ILE A 385 31.84 -2.27 2.71
N SER A 386 32.44 -1.92 1.56
CA SER A 386 33.01 -2.84 0.55
C SER A 386 34.15 -3.78 1.03
N GLU A 387 34.66 -3.64 2.26
CA GLU A 387 35.71 -4.52 2.77
C GLU A 387 35.12 -5.60 3.68
N LYS A 388 35.20 -6.87 3.23
CA LYS A 388 34.90 -8.11 3.98
C LYS A 388 34.80 -7.91 5.49
N TRP A 389 33.67 -8.28 6.09
CA TRP A 389 33.36 -8.20 7.53
C TRP A 389 34.54 -8.71 8.38
N ASP A 390 35.47 -7.82 8.72
CA ASP A 390 36.62 -8.11 9.57
C ASP A 390 36.26 -7.66 10.98
N GLU A 391 35.86 -8.62 11.82
CA GLU A 391 35.53 -8.42 13.24
C GLU A 391 36.61 -7.63 14.01
N LYS A 392 37.86 -7.60 13.50
CA LYS A 392 38.96 -6.84 14.11
C LYS A 392 38.94 -5.35 13.75
N LYS A 393 38.45 -4.94 12.57
CA LYS A 393 38.35 -3.51 12.17
C LYS A 393 37.17 -2.79 12.83
N TRP A 394 36.13 -3.52 13.26
CA TRP A 394 34.89 -2.94 13.81
C TRP A 394 34.76 -3.00 15.32
N LYS A 395 35.90 -3.15 16.02
CA LYS A 395 35.97 -2.88 17.46
C LYS A 395 35.90 -1.39 17.77
N ASP A 396 36.26 -0.53 16.83
CA ASP A 396 36.20 0.92 17.01
C ASP A 396 34.86 1.49 16.52
N ARG A 397 33.96 1.72 17.48
CA ARG A 397 32.62 2.26 17.25
C ARG A 397 32.67 3.70 16.73
N GLU A 398 33.79 4.40 16.85
CA GLU A 398 33.98 5.78 16.41
C GLU A 398 34.64 5.88 15.02
N SER A 399 34.74 4.76 14.28
CA SER A 399 35.24 4.77 12.91
C SER A 399 34.51 5.82 12.06
N PRO A 400 35.23 6.75 11.40
CA PRO A 400 34.62 7.78 10.56
C PRO A 400 33.71 7.23 9.45
N ALA A 401 34.00 6.03 8.95
CA ALA A 401 33.19 5.37 7.93
C ALA A 401 31.83 4.92 8.49
N LEU A 402 31.81 4.34 9.69
CA LEU A 402 30.56 3.92 10.35
C LEU A 402 29.69 5.12 10.70
N LEU A 403 30.31 6.19 11.22
CA LEU A 403 29.60 7.44 11.52
C LEU A 403 29.00 8.08 10.27
N LYS A 404 29.73 8.06 9.14
CA LYS A 404 29.25 8.57 7.85
C LYS A 404 28.04 7.77 7.36
N GLU A 405 28.11 6.44 7.41
CA GLU A 405 27.02 5.56 6.96
C GLU A 405 25.79 5.68 7.86
N ALA A 406 25.98 5.62 9.19
CA ALA A 406 24.89 5.85 10.14
C ALA A 406 24.25 7.23 9.94
N GLY A 407 25.07 8.25 9.67
CA GLY A 407 24.62 9.60 9.35
C GLY A 407 23.70 9.64 8.12
N LYS A 408 24.07 8.97 7.02
CA LYS A 408 23.23 8.85 5.82
C LYS A 408 21.90 8.18 6.12
N ILE A 409 21.91 7.04 6.83
CA ILE A 409 20.70 6.30 7.16
C ILE A 409 19.77 7.15 8.02
N ILE A 410 20.31 7.81 9.05
CA ILE A 410 19.54 8.69 9.94
C ILE A 410 19.01 9.92 9.20
N GLU A 411 19.75 10.46 8.24
CA GLU A 411 19.28 11.57 7.40
C GLU A 411 18.10 11.13 6.51
N ALA A 412 18.21 9.97 5.86
CA ALA A 412 17.13 9.41 5.05
C ALA A 412 15.85 9.18 5.89
N MET A 413 15.98 8.52 7.04
CA MET A 413 14.89 8.35 8.01
C MET A 413 14.33 9.69 8.47
N SER A 414 15.21 10.68 8.69
CA SER A 414 14.79 12.01 9.10
C SER A 414 13.98 12.72 8.02
N PHE A 415 14.27 12.50 6.73
CA PHE A 415 13.48 13.06 5.64
C PHE A 415 12.11 12.38 5.56
N GLY A 416 12.06 11.04 5.61
CA GLY A 416 10.82 10.28 5.59
C GLY A 416 9.84 10.65 6.72
N GLN A 417 10.31 10.78 7.96
CA GLN A 417 9.44 11.20 9.07
C GLN A 417 8.89 12.63 8.89
N LYS A 418 9.63 13.54 8.25
CA LYS A 418 9.13 14.89 7.98
C LYS A 418 8.03 14.85 6.93
N CYS A 419 8.18 14.04 5.88
CA CYS A 419 7.12 13.78 4.90
C CYS A 419 5.86 13.24 5.61
N ALA A 420 6.00 12.20 6.42
CA ALA A 420 4.87 11.59 7.12
C ALA A 420 4.22 12.57 8.11
N GLY A 421 5.00 13.30 8.90
CA GLY A 421 4.46 14.28 9.84
C GLY A 421 3.79 15.48 9.16
N ALA A 422 4.35 15.99 8.06
CA ALA A 422 3.73 17.04 7.26
C ALA A 422 2.41 16.57 6.63
N TYR A 423 2.38 15.33 6.13
CA TYR A 423 1.16 14.72 5.60
C TYR A 423 0.12 14.50 6.70
N ALA A 424 0.52 14.02 7.87
CA ALA A 424 -0.36 13.87 9.03
C ALA A 424 -0.98 15.22 9.45
N ALA A 425 -0.19 16.29 9.48
CA ALA A 425 -0.62 17.61 9.93
C ALA A 425 -1.50 18.36 8.94
N SER A 426 -1.34 18.12 7.64
CA SER A 426 -1.98 18.93 6.59
C SER A 426 -2.92 18.15 5.66
N GLY A 427 -2.85 16.81 5.67
CA GLY A 427 -3.57 15.94 4.74
C GLY A 427 -3.02 15.94 3.32
N LYS A 428 -1.89 16.62 3.04
CA LYS A 428 -1.28 16.71 1.70
C LYS A 428 0.24 16.90 1.75
N LEU A 429 0.89 16.77 0.60
CA LEU A 429 2.28 17.13 0.38
C LEU A 429 2.35 18.02 -0.86
N GLU A 430 3.07 19.13 -0.79
CA GLU A 430 3.15 20.14 -1.87
C GLU A 430 4.61 20.55 -2.16
N GLY A 431 5.52 19.59 -2.19
CA GLY A 431 6.96 19.85 -2.36
C GLY A 431 7.74 19.98 -1.06
N ARG A 432 9.07 20.03 -1.20
CA ARG A 432 10.02 20.03 -0.07
C ARG A 432 9.91 21.27 0.80
N GLU A 433 9.72 22.45 0.22
CA GLU A 433 9.57 23.69 1.00
C GLU A 433 8.34 23.66 1.91
N PHE A 434 7.21 23.20 1.39
CA PHE A 434 6.00 22.99 2.16
C PHE A 434 6.22 21.97 3.28
N MET A 435 6.81 20.82 2.94
CA MET A 435 7.12 19.76 3.90
C MET A 435 8.01 20.28 5.04
N GLU A 436 9.08 21.02 4.74
CA GLU A 436 9.98 21.58 5.77
C GLU A 436 9.24 22.57 6.68
N LYS A 437 8.38 23.43 6.12
CA LYS A 437 7.56 24.37 6.89
C LYS A 437 6.59 23.67 7.84
N GLU A 438 5.92 22.61 7.38
CA GLU A 438 5.03 21.82 8.23
C GLU A 438 5.81 21.01 9.27
N ALA A 439 6.98 20.50 8.92
CA ALA A 439 7.84 19.74 9.81
C ALA A 439 8.32 20.55 11.04
N LEU A 440 8.48 21.88 10.90
CA LEU A 440 8.83 22.77 12.02
C LEU A 440 7.76 22.80 13.12
N LYS A 441 6.52 22.39 12.83
CA LYS A 441 5.42 22.37 13.80
C LYS A 441 5.34 21.04 14.56
N LEU A 442 6.08 20.03 14.12
CA LEU A 442 6.05 18.69 14.71
C LEU A 442 6.83 18.66 16.03
N GLN A 443 6.46 17.72 16.88
CA GLN A 443 7.13 17.51 18.16
C GLN A 443 7.77 16.13 18.18
N GLU A 444 9.01 16.05 18.63
CA GLU A 444 9.66 14.76 18.78
C GLU A 444 8.94 13.93 19.86
N SER A 445 8.79 12.62 19.61
CA SER A 445 8.22 11.71 20.59
C SER A 445 9.10 11.61 21.83
N GLU A 446 8.54 11.96 22.99
CA GLU A 446 9.18 11.73 24.29
C GLU A 446 9.36 10.24 24.59
N ILE A 447 8.42 9.39 24.14
CA ILE A 447 8.52 7.94 24.29
C ILE A 447 9.64 7.41 23.40
N GLY A 448 9.68 7.83 22.14
CA GLY A 448 10.74 7.51 21.18
C GLY A 448 12.12 7.91 21.69
N ARG A 449 12.23 9.12 22.28
CA ARG A 449 13.48 9.58 22.90
C ARG A 449 13.92 8.70 24.07
N LYS A 450 12.98 8.26 24.92
CA LYS A 450 13.27 7.29 25.99
C LYS A 450 13.69 5.93 25.42
N GLN A 451 13.01 5.45 24.38
CA GLN A 451 13.37 4.21 23.69
C GLN A 451 14.75 4.28 23.04
N LEU A 452 15.16 5.42 22.50
CA LEU A 452 16.54 5.63 22.02
C LEU A 452 17.57 5.49 23.15
N GLN A 453 17.28 5.97 24.37
CA GLN A 453 18.18 5.77 25.52
C GLN A 453 18.25 4.29 25.93
N LEU A 454 17.12 3.58 25.90
CA LEU A 454 17.08 2.14 26.15
C LEU A 454 17.84 1.36 25.07
N PHE A 455 17.72 1.74 23.80
CA PHE A 455 18.49 1.20 22.69
C PHE A 455 20.00 1.35 22.92
N LEU A 456 20.46 2.57 23.26
CA LEU A 456 21.88 2.82 23.55
C LEU A 456 22.39 1.94 24.69
N LYS A 457 21.59 1.77 25.75
CA LYS A 457 21.92 0.91 26.89
C LYS A 457 21.95 -0.57 26.51
N ALA A 458 21.01 -1.03 25.69
CA ALA A 458 20.86 -2.43 25.32
C ALA A 458 21.94 -2.90 24.35
N PHE A 459 22.28 -2.08 23.35
CA PHE A 459 23.19 -2.46 22.26
C PHE A 459 24.60 -1.83 22.38
N GLY A 460 24.81 -0.89 23.30
CA GLY A 460 26.09 -0.19 23.44
C GLY A 460 26.40 0.70 22.22
N GLY A 461 25.42 1.49 21.78
CA GLY A 461 25.55 2.35 20.61
C GLY A 461 26.22 3.70 20.86
N ALA A 462 26.29 4.53 19.82
CA ALA A 462 26.68 5.93 19.89
C ALA A 462 25.58 6.84 19.29
N ALA A 463 25.52 8.08 19.77
CA ALA A 463 24.59 9.07 19.22
C ALA A 463 25.06 9.54 17.83
N CYS A 464 24.10 9.81 16.94
CA CYS A 464 24.36 10.38 15.63
C CYS A 464 23.24 11.37 15.27
N GLY A 465 23.54 12.67 15.38
CA GLY A 465 22.55 13.74 15.23
C GLY A 465 21.41 13.59 16.24
N ARG A 466 20.16 13.49 15.75
CA ARG A 466 18.97 13.23 16.59
C ARG A 466 18.71 11.73 16.84
N GLY A 467 19.42 10.86 16.13
CA GLY A 467 19.31 9.42 16.24
C GLY A 467 20.49 8.80 16.98
N ALA A 468 20.58 7.48 16.88
CA ALA A 468 21.69 6.69 17.39
C ALA A 468 21.93 5.48 16.48
N TYR A 469 23.12 4.91 16.56
CA TYR A 469 23.42 3.64 15.92
C TYR A 469 24.15 2.70 16.87
N ALA A 470 24.06 1.40 16.60
CA ALA A 470 24.79 0.35 17.30
C ALA A 470 25.15 -0.77 16.33
N LEU A 471 26.05 -1.65 16.75
CA LEU A 471 26.42 -2.85 16.00
C LEU A 471 25.98 -4.09 16.77
N MET A 472 25.32 -5.03 16.10
CA MET A 472 24.89 -6.31 16.67
C MET A 472 24.96 -7.39 15.59
N GLU A 473 25.55 -8.55 15.90
CA GLU A 473 25.53 -9.75 15.03
C GLU A 473 25.82 -9.48 13.55
N GLY A 474 26.84 -8.69 13.24
CA GLY A 474 27.15 -8.43 11.83
C GLY A 474 26.32 -7.31 11.18
N CYS A 475 25.46 -6.63 11.93
CA CYS A 475 24.52 -5.64 11.41
C CYS A 475 24.75 -4.27 12.05
N MET A 476 24.47 -3.21 11.29
CA MET A 476 24.33 -1.86 11.82
C MET A 476 22.87 -1.55 12.08
N LEU A 477 22.53 -1.23 13.33
CA LEU A 477 21.20 -0.79 13.73
C LEU A 477 21.23 0.73 13.85
N CYS A 478 20.28 1.43 13.23
CA CYS A 478 20.09 2.87 13.38
C CYS A 478 18.67 3.14 13.90
N ILE A 479 18.53 4.00 14.91
CA ILE A 479 17.24 4.39 15.50
C ILE A 479 17.07 5.91 15.47
N LEU A 480 15.85 6.37 15.23
CA LEU A 480 15.49 7.78 15.26
C LEU A 480 14.10 7.98 15.88
N PRO A 481 13.94 8.80 16.94
CA PRO A 481 12.64 9.15 17.49
C PRO A 481 11.77 9.87 16.43
N THR A 482 10.49 9.53 16.37
CA THR A 482 9.57 10.12 15.37
C THR A 482 9.23 11.57 15.70
N LEU A 483 8.92 12.32 14.65
CA LEU A 483 8.27 13.63 14.73
C LEU A 483 6.75 13.46 14.63
N LEU A 484 6.05 13.77 15.71
CA LEU A 484 4.61 13.59 15.87
C LEU A 484 3.83 14.88 15.64
N CYS A 485 2.68 14.75 15.00
CA CYS A 485 1.63 15.77 14.98
C CYS A 485 0.65 15.50 16.14
N LYS A 486 0.36 16.52 16.95
CA LYS A 486 -0.58 16.40 18.08
C LYS A 486 -2.02 16.16 17.66
N SER A 487 -2.42 16.71 16.52
CA SER A 487 -3.79 16.67 16.03
C SER A 487 -3.76 16.37 14.53
N PRO A 488 -3.49 15.11 14.15
CA PRO A 488 -3.37 14.75 12.76
C PRO A 488 -4.73 14.87 12.05
N ILE A 489 -4.72 15.41 10.83
CA ILE A 489 -5.86 15.42 9.91
C ILE A 489 -6.08 14.01 9.33
N THR A 490 -4.99 13.26 9.13
CA THR A 490 -5.04 11.88 8.63
C THR A 490 -3.97 11.02 9.30
N THR A 491 -4.28 9.74 9.45
CA THR A 491 -3.35 8.68 9.89
C THR A 491 -3.19 7.56 8.86
N VAL A 492 -3.96 7.62 7.77
CA VAL A 492 -3.90 6.63 6.69
C VAL A 492 -2.72 6.94 5.77
N GLY A 493 -1.94 5.92 5.41
CA GLY A 493 -0.79 6.06 4.52
C GLY A 493 0.45 6.70 5.14
N LEU A 494 0.50 6.87 6.47
CA LEU A 494 1.68 7.46 7.13
C LEU A 494 2.93 6.58 7.01
N GLY A 495 2.78 5.25 7.15
CA GLY A 495 3.86 4.29 6.93
C GLY A 495 4.39 4.38 5.49
N ASP A 496 3.49 4.28 4.51
CA ASP A 496 3.83 4.44 3.08
C ASP A 496 4.55 5.76 2.78
N THR A 497 4.07 6.86 3.36
CA THR A 497 4.67 8.18 3.18
C THR A 497 6.08 8.24 3.76
N LEU A 498 6.26 7.65 4.94
CA LEU A 498 7.52 7.57 5.63
C LEU A 498 8.52 6.71 4.84
N THR A 499 8.10 5.54 4.36
CA THR A 499 8.88 4.63 3.51
C THR A 499 9.28 5.31 2.20
N ALA A 500 8.33 5.89 1.45
CA ALA A 500 8.63 6.53 0.17
C ALA A 500 9.60 7.72 0.31
N GLY A 501 9.42 8.55 1.34
CA GLY A 501 10.34 9.66 1.64
C GLY A 501 11.73 9.15 2.01
N THR A 502 11.81 8.15 2.89
CA THR A 502 13.08 7.54 3.32
C THR A 502 13.82 6.92 2.14
N PHE A 503 13.10 6.18 1.29
CA PHE A 503 13.64 5.53 0.11
C PHE A 503 14.18 6.54 -0.90
N LEU A 504 13.41 7.58 -1.24
CA LEU A 504 13.84 8.64 -2.15
C LEU A 504 15.11 9.34 -1.65
N ARG A 505 15.14 9.73 -0.37
CA ARG A 505 16.32 10.40 0.18
C ARG A 505 17.53 9.47 0.24
N GLY A 506 17.31 8.18 0.51
CA GLY A 506 18.35 7.15 0.45
C GLY A 506 19.01 7.11 -0.93
N LEU A 507 18.22 6.99 -2.01
CA LEU A 507 18.73 7.01 -3.38
C LEU A 507 19.54 8.28 -3.68
N GLU A 508 19.08 9.44 -3.21
CA GLU A 508 19.79 10.71 -3.43
C GLU A 508 21.15 10.76 -2.74
N LEU A 509 21.24 10.22 -1.53
CA LEU A 509 22.46 10.19 -0.74
C LEU A 509 23.49 9.19 -1.28
N ASP A 510 23.03 8.14 -1.97
CA ASP A 510 23.92 7.16 -2.60
C ASP A 510 24.64 7.73 -3.83
N VAL A 511 23.98 8.63 -4.57
CA VAL A 511 24.57 9.30 -5.76
C VAL A 511 25.43 10.52 -5.38
N GLN A 512 25.26 11.08 -4.18
CA GLN A 512 26.03 12.23 -3.69
C GLN A 512 27.41 11.86 -3.10
N THR A 513 27.71 10.56 -2.98
CA THR A 513 28.99 10.03 -2.49
C THR A 513 29.84 9.46 -3.59
#